data_AF-A0AAV4DKB4-F1
#
_entry.id   AF-A0AAV4DKB4-F1
#
_cell.length_a   1.000
_cell.length_b   1.000
_cell.length_c   1.000
_cell.angle_alpha   90.00
_cell.angle_beta   90.00
_cell.angle_gamma   90.00
#
_symmetry.space_group_name_H-M   'P 1'
#
loop_
_entity.id
_entity.type
_entity.pdbx_description
1 polymer ?
#
loop_
_entity_poly.entity_id
_entity_poly.type
_entity_poly.pdbx_seq_one_letter_code
_entity_poly.pdbx_strand_id
1 'polypeptide(L)'
;MSKVCVVGTWPFSKKPTQVAWEAVRRGSSALDAVERGINVAEEDPDYGAYHVGCGGWRNSNGVLELDAAIMDGRQLEFGAVTALTGYTRPISVARRVLTYSKHSMLTGEGASAFAAAQGFQAEKGLGRVKSASLGNEKRSSAGHDTLGLLCLDMTGNICAGVSTSGAANKEPGRVGDSALPGAGLYADSEIGAACCSGDGDEILKHCPSYRVVGHIKEGLNPQDACTRVVTDILRRKKGQSIFEMVIIAVDKKAQVGAANAGVYHWTDDVTEEEEEEEEEEEEEEEEEEEEEEEEEKEKKRKQKKKEKKKKKMKKEEEEEENEEEEEKEEEEEEEEEEEEEEEEEEEEEEKEKKRKQKKKEKKKKKMKKEEEEEEEEEEEEEEEEEQQQQQQQQQQQQQQQQQIQQKQQ
;
A
#
# COMPACT_ATOMS: atom_id res chain seq x y z
N MET A 1 -18.35 -12.49 25.60
CA MET A 1 -16.89 -12.41 25.85
C MET A 1 -16.44 -11.06 25.31
N SER A 2 -15.65 -10.30 26.05
CA SER A 2 -15.00 -9.10 25.50
C SER A 2 -14.14 -9.52 24.30
N LYS A 3 -14.32 -8.84 23.16
CA LYS A 3 -13.54 -9.14 21.95
C LYS A 3 -12.15 -8.56 22.12
N VAL A 4 -11.14 -9.36 21.77
CA VAL A 4 -9.73 -8.94 21.71
C VAL A 4 -9.36 -8.83 20.24
N CYS A 5 -8.56 -7.84 19.88
CA CYS A 5 -8.06 -7.66 18.53
C CYS A 5 -6.63 -7.14 18.58
N VAL A 6 -5.76 -7.64 17.72
CA VAL A 6 -4.43 -7.10 17.48
C VAL A 6 -4.21 -7.05 15.97
N VAL A 7 -3.77 -5.91 15.46
CA VAL A 7 -3.53 -5.67 14.03
C VAL A 7 -2.17 -4.99 13.90
N GLY A 8 -1.36 -5.45 12.95
CA GLY A 8 -0.04 -4.88 12.64
C GLY A 8 0.08 -4.47 11.17
N THR A 9 0.95 -3.52 10.88
CA THR A 9 1.32 -3.14 9.50
C THR A 9 2.29 -4.15 8.91
N TRP A 10 2.11 -4.50 7.63
CA TRP A 10 2.99 -5.39 6.86
C TRP A 10 3.02 -6.86 7.29
N PRO A 11 3.41 -7.81 6.40
CA PRO A 11 3.53 -9.22 6.73
C PRO A 11 4.55 -9.53 7.85
N PHE A 12 5.66 -8.78 7.93
CA PHE A 12 6.70 -9.01 8.96
C PHE A 12 6.19 -8.76 10.41
N SER A 13 5.06 -8.05 10.57
CA SER A 13 4.43 -7.84 11.88
C SER A 13 3.76 -9.09 12.45
N LYS A 14 3.74 -10.22 11.72
CA LYS A 14 3.16 -11.49 12.18
C LYS A 14 3.69 -11.90 13.57
N LYS A 15 5.01 -11.88 13.78
CA LYS A 15 5.64 -12.24 15.05
C LYS A 15 5.34 -11.21 16.17
N PRO A 16 5.52 -9.89 15.96
CA PRO A 16 5.04 -8.84 16.89
C PRO A 16 3.55 -8.99 17.30
N THR A 17 2.67 -9.19 16.32
CA THR A 17 1.22 -9.33 16.51
C THR A 17 0.90 -10.57 17.33
N GLN A 18 1.55 -11.71 17.06
CA GLN A 18 1.38 -12.94 17.85
C GLN A 18 1.76 -12.73 19.32
N VAL A 19 2.89 -12.09 19.60
CA VAL A 19 3.34 -11.82 20.98
C VAL A 19 2.36 -10.90 21.71
N ALA A 20 1.88 -9.84 21.06
CA ALA A 20 0.87 -8.95 21.63
C ALA A 20 -0.46 -9.68 21.87
N TRP A 21 -0.91 -10.49 20.91
CA TRP A 21 -2.12 -11.29 21.02
C TRP A 21 -2.07 -12.25 22.20
N GLU A 22 -0.97 -12.99 22.36
CA GLU A 22 -0.76 -13.88 23.50
C GLU A 22 -0.76 -13.12 24.82
N ALA A 23 -0.12 -11.95 24.88
CA ALA A 23 -0.07 -11.12 26.08
C ALA A 23 -1.48 -10.68 26.50
N VAL A 24 -2.31 -10.18 25.58
CA VAL A 24 -3.69 -9.80 25.90
C VAL A 24 -4.54 -11.01 26.26
N ARG A 25 -4.38 -12.13 25.56
CA ARG A 25 -5.12 -13.37 25.89
C ARG A 25 -4.84 -13.88 27.31
N ARG A 26 -3.69 -13.54 27.87
CA ARG A 26 -3.31 -13.83 29.26
C ARG A 26 -3.72 -12.73 30.26
N GLY A 27 -4.47 -11.73 29.82
CA GLY A 27 -4.99 -10.65 30.65
C GLY A 27 -4.10 -9.41 30.77
N SER A 28 -3.07 -9.26 29.92
CA SER A 28 -2.29 -8.02 29.87
C SER A 28 -3.14 -6.88 29.28
N SER A 29 -2.84 -5.64 29.68
CA SER A 29 -3.48 -4.46 29.08
C SER A 29 -3.07 -4.29 27.62
N ALA A 30 -3.86 -3.53 26.84
CA ALA A 30 -3.50 -3.17 25.46
C ALA A 30 -2.13 -2.48 25.40
N LEU A 31 -1.83 -1.61 26.37
CA LEU A 31 -0.56 -0.89 26.50
C LEU A 31 0.64 -1.83 26.76
N ASP A 32 0.45 -2.86 27.59
CA ASP A 32 1.47 -3.90 27.82
C ASP A 32 1.71 -4.77 26.59
N ALA A 33 0.63 -5.15 25.91
CA ALA A 33 0.70 -6.01 24.73
C ALA A 33 1.39 -5.31 23.56
N VAL A 34 1.06 -4.04 23.30
CA VAL A 34 1.69 -3.24 22.23
C VAL A 34 3.18 -3.05 22.48
N GLU A 35 3.58 -2.64 23.69
CA GLU A 35 5.01 -2.49 24.03
C GLU A 35 5.76 -3.82 23.83
N ARG A 36 5.20 -4.94 24.31
CA ARG A 36 5.84 -6.26 24.15
C ARG A 36 5.95 -6.69 22.70
N GLY A 37 4.89 -6.52 21.91
CA GLY A 37 4.86 -6.90 20.50
C GLY A 37 5.90 -6.11 19.69
N ILE A 38 5.95 -4.79 19.85
CA ILE A 38 6.88 -3.93 19.10
C ILE A 38 8.33 -4.19 19.51
N ASN A 39 8.62 -4.40 20.80
CA ASN A 39 9.97 -4.72 21.26
C ASN A 39 10.57 -5.96 20.58
N VAL A 40 9.74 -6.93 20.15
CA VAL A 40 10.22 -8.13 19.42
C VAL A 40 10.92 -7.75 18.13
N ALA A 41 10.40 -6.75 17.41
CA ALA A 41 11.01 -6.25 16.19
C ALA A 41 12.15 -5.27 16.49
N GLU A 42 11.98 -4.41 17.50
CA GLU A 42 12.98 -3.39 17.82
C GLU A 42 14.33 -3.97 18.24
N GLU A 43 14.31 -5.12 18.92
CA GLU A 43 15.52 -5.80 19.42
C GLU A 43 16.14 -6.78 18.41
N ASP A 44 15.44 -7.09 17.31
CA ASP A 44 15.83 -8.10 16.33
C ASP A 44 16.50 -7.42 15.11
N PRO A 45 17.81 -7.59 14.89
CA PRO A 45 18.54 -6.89 13.83
C PRO A 45 18.00 -7.14 12.42
N ASP A 46 17.35 -8.29 12.19
CA ASP A 46 16.80 -8.66 10.89
C ASP A 46 15.64 -7.73 10.48
N TYR A 47 14.97 -7.11 11.46
CA TYR A 47 13.94 -6.09 11.20
C TYR A 47 14.52 -4.77 10.67
N GLY A 48 15.85 -4.63 10.61
CA GLY A 48 16.52 -3.54 9.94
C GLY A 48 16.19 -3.43 8.46
N ALA A 49 15.96 -4.56 7.79
CA ALA A 49 15.50 -4.61 6.39
C ALA A 49 14.15 -3.90 6.19
N TYR A 50 13.36 -3.79 7.26
CA TYR A 50 12.05 -3.12 7.28
C TYR A 50 12.08 -1.79 8.03
N HIS A 51 13.24 -1.14 8.15
CA HIS A 51 13.38 0.16 8.83
C HIS A 51 12.87 0.19 10.28
N VAL A 52 13.07 -0.88 11.06
CA VAL A 52 12.64 -0.93 12.47
C VAL A 52 13.83 -1.27 13.37
N GLY A 53 13.91 -0.59 14.52
CA GLY A 53 14.74 -1.04 15.63
C GLY A 53 16.26 -0.93 15.43
N CYS A 54 16.96 -1.82 16.13
CA CYS A 54 18.42 -1.83 16.27
C CYS A 54 19.17 -2.08 14.96
N GLY A 55 18.55 -2.81 14.02
CA GLY A 55 19.07 -3.06 12.68
C GLY A 55 18.76 -1.96 11.67
N GLY A 56 17.96 -0.97 12.05
CA GLY A 56 17.43 0.04 11.14
C GLY A 56 18.48 0.89 10.41
N TRP A 57 18.00 1.58 9.38
CA TRP A 57 18.83 2.41 8.53
C TRP A 57 19.31 3.67 9.25
N ARG A 58 20.51 4.11 8.86
CA ARG A 58 21.16 5.30 9.43
C ARG A 58 20.81 6.55 8.62
N ASN A 59 20.88 7.69 9.28
CA ASN A 59 20.83 8.99 8.63
C ASN A 59 22.11 9.25 7.80
N SER A 60 22.15 10.35 7.06
CA SER A 60 23.27 10.71 6.19
C SER A 60 24.62 10.91 6.91
N ASN A 61 24.60 11.06 8.23
CA ASN A 61 25.79 11.10 9.08
C ASN A 61 26.22 9.72 9.61
N GLY A 62 25.57 8.63 9.18
CA GLY A 62 25.82 7.28 9.66
C GLY A 62 25.36 7.03 11.09
N VAL A 63 24.42 7.83 11.60
CA VAL A 63 23.85 7.70 12.96
C VAL A 63 22.47 7.05 12.88
N LEU A 64 22.22 6.05 13.74
CA LEU A 64 20.89 5.44 13.86
C LEU A 64 20.02 6.33 14.74
N GLU A 65 18.94 6.84 14.18
CA GLU A 65 17.97 7.72 14.83
C GLU A 65 16.59 7.09 14.78
N LEU A 66 16.06 6.72 15.94
CA LEU A 66 14.80 5.99 16.05
C LEU A 66 13.66 6.91 16.50
N ASP A 67 12.49 6.69 15.91
CA ASP A 67 11.26 7.39 16.22
C ASP A 67 10.22 6.36 16.70
N ALA A 68 9.58 6.61 17.84
CA ALA A 68 8.49 5.77 18.31
C ALA A 68 7.47 6.55 19.16
N ALA A 69 6.22 6.12 19.10
CA ALA A 69 5.15 6.63 19.94
C ALA A 69 4.19 5.53 20.38
N ILE A 70 3.62 5.70 21.56
CA ILE A 70 2.57 4.83 22.10
C ILE A 70 1.45 5.70 22.68
N MET A 71 0.21 5.41 22.29
CA MET A 71 -0.98 6.16 22.69
C MET A 71 -1.98 5.24 23.37
N ASP A 72 -2.34 5.60 24.61
CA ASP A 72 -3.36 4.95 25.40
C ASP A 72 -4.70 5.65 25.19
N GLY A 73 -5.64 4.96 24.54
CA GLY A 73 -6.92 5.52 24.15
C GLY A 73 -7.87 5.77 25.32
N ARG A 74 -7.55 5.40 26.57
CA ARG A 74 -8.45 5.61 27.72
C ARG A 74 -8.64 7.09 28.05
N GLN A 75 -7.55 7.84 28.00
CA GLN A 75 -7.51 9.27 28.33
C GLN A 75 -6.86 10.10 27.23
N LEU A 76 -6.65 9.49 26.05
CA LEU A 76 -5.96 10.09 24.91
C LEU A 76 -4.53 10.53 25.23
N GLU A 77 -3.92 9.90 26.23
CA GLU A 77 -2.55 10.18 26.64
C GLU A 77 -1.58 9.44 25.71
N PHE A 78 -0.46 10.08 25.39
CA PHE A 78 0.59 9.47 24.59
C PHE A 78 1.98 9.84 25.11
N GLY A 79 2.93 8.97 24.80
CA GLY A 79 4.35 9.21 24.97
C GLY A 79 5.07 8.95 23.65
N ALA A 80 6.05 9.79 23.34
CA ALA A 80 6.79 9.71 22.10
C ALA A 80 8.26 10.09 22.29
N VAL A 81 9.11 9.48 21.49
CA VAL A 81 10.52 9.85 21.30
C VAL A 81 10.83 9.97 19.83
N THR A 82 11.64 10.96 19.47
CA THR A 82 12.10 11.16 18.10
C THR A 82 13.60 11.40 18.05
N ALA A 83 14.24 11.02 16.95
CA ALA A 83 15.68 11.06 16.78
C ALA A 83 16.44 10.45 17.98
N LEU A 84 15.88 9.39 18.59
CA LEU A 84 16.49 8.72 19.73
C LEU A 84 17.75 7.99 19.25
N THR A 85 18.86 8.20 19.95
CA THR A 85 20.14 7.56 19.63
C THR A 85 20.67 6.77 20.82
N GLY A 86 21.34 5.65 20.52
CA GLY A 86 22.07 4.84 21.51
C GLY A 86 21.24 3.81 22.28
N TYR A 87 19.95 3.66 21.97
CA TYR A 87 19.05 2.70 22.63
C TYR A 87 18.30 1.86 21.60
N THR A 88 18.07 0.59 21.92
CA THR A 88 17.42 -0.39 21.04
C THR A 88 15.90 -0.41 21.14
N ARG A 89 15.32 0.09 22.25
CA ARG A 89 13.87 0.00 22.53
C ARG A 89 13.13 1.33 22.57
N PRO A 90 13.01 2.07 21.45
CA PRO A 90 12.38 3.38 21.44
C PRO A 90 10.90 3.33 21.89
N ILE A 91 10.10 2.28 21.60
CA ILE A 91 8.71 2.19 22.09
C ILE A 91 8.65 2.14 23.63
N SER A 92 9.62 1.44 24.25
CA SER A 92 9.70 1.34 25.70
C SER A 92 10.10 2.68 26.32
N VAL A 93 10.99 3.43 25.67
CA VAL A 93 11.33 4.80 26.11
C VAL A 93 10.13 5.73 25.95
N ALA A 94 9.40 5.65 24.83
CA ALA A 94 8.15 6.38 24.60
C ALA A 94 7.11 6.07 25.69
N ARG A 95 6.97 4.80 26.09
CA ARG A 95 6.11 4.42 27.23
C ARG A 95 6.57 5.03 28.56
N ARG A 96 7.87 5.15 28.79
CA ARG A 96 8.38 5.88 29.97
C ARG A 96 8.07 7.37 29.91
N VAL A 97 8.08 7.98 28.72
CA VAL A 97 7.64 9.36 28.53
C VAL A 97 6.17 9.48 28.95
N LEU A 98 5.29 8.62 28.43
CA LEU A 98 3.87 8.55 28.82
C LEU A 98 3.68 8.45 30.35
N THR A 99 4.46 7.58 31.01
CA THR A 99 4.21 7.22 32.42
C THR A 99 4.87 8.15 33.43
N TYR A 100 6.08 8.64 33.13
CA TYR A 100 6.95 9.30 34.13
C TYR A 100 7.35 10.73 33.75
N SER A 101 7.10 11.17 32.53
CA SER A 101 7.34 12.56 32.13
C SER A 101 6.14 13.45 32.43
N LYS A 102 6.37 14.76 32.52
CA LYS A 102 5.31 15.78 32.49
C LYS A 102 4.96 16.23 31.06
N HIS A 103 5.67 15.68 30.08
CA HIS A 103 5.60 16.03 28.67
C HIS A 103 5.32 14.78 27.85
N SER A 104 4.64 14.93 26.71
CA SER A 104 4.23 13.79 25.87
C SER A 104 5.26 13.40 24.81
N MET A 105 6.25 14.25 24.52
CA MET A 105 7.24 14.00 23.47
C MET A 105 8.60 14.57 23.85
N LEU A 106 9.66 13.78 23.62
CA LEU A 106 11.06 14.19 23.77
C LEU A 106 11.82 13.88 22.49
N THR A 107 12.87 14.65 22.18
CA THR A 107 13.63 14.50 20.93
C THR A 107 15.13 14.47 21.15
N GLY A 108 15.86 13.79 20.26
CA GLY A 108 17.31 13.82 20.16
C GLY A 108 18.02 13.47 21.47
N GLU A 109 19.05 14.25 21.79
CA GLU A 109 19.82 14.11 23.03
C GLU A 109 18.97 14.20 24.29
N GLY A 110 17.88 14.99 24.27
CA GLY A 110 16.94 15.09 25.38
C GLY A 110 16.19 13.78 25.63
N ALA A 111 15.79 13.09 24.57
CA ALA A 111 15.20 11.75 24.66
C ALA A 111 16.24 10.73 25.18
N SER A 112 17.48 10.77 24.67
CA SER A 112 18.56 9.87 25.11
C SER A 112 18.95 10.10 26.59
N ALA A 113 18.97 11.34 27.05
CA ALA A 113 19.22 11.69 28.45
C ALA A 113 18.09 11.22 29.37
N PHE A 114 16.84 11.36 28.92
CA PHE A 114 15.68 10.84 29.63
C PHE A 114 15.73 9.31 29.72
N ALA A 115 16.04 8.62 28.63
CA ALA A 115 16.20 7.17 28.63
C ALA A 115 17.24 6.70 29.67
N ALA A 116 18.41 7.35 29.73
CA ALA A 116 19.41 7.08 30.76
C ALA A 116 18.86 7.27 32.17
N ALA A 117 18.16 8.38 32.42
CA ALA A 117 17.56 8.68 33.73
C ALA A 117 16.46 7.67 34.12
N GLN A 118 15.80 7.05 33.14
CA GLN A 118 14.80 5.99 33.35
C GLN A 118 15.40 4.59 33.52
N GLY A 119 16.74 4.47 33.47
CA GLY A 119 17.49 3.25 33.72
C GLY A 119 17.76 2.39 32.48
N PHE A 120 17.46 2.88 31.28
CA PHE A 120 17.83 2.18 30.05
C PHE A 120 19.36 2.13 29.90
N GLN A 121 19.86 1.01 29.41
CA GLN A 121 21.28 0.83 29.14
C GLN A 121 21.55 1.21 27.69
N ALA A 122 22.52 2.10 27.48
CA ALA A 122 22.97 2.43 26.14
C ALA A 122 23.69 1.21 25.53
N GLU A 123 23.41 0.96 24.26
CA GLU A 123 23.90 -0.22 23.54
C GLU A 123 25.23 0.07 22.83
N LYS A 124 26.20 -0.82 23.03
CA LYS A 124 27.51 -0.73 22.38
C LYS A 124 27.38 -1.26 20.96
N GLY A 125 27.72 -0.44 19.97
CA GLY A 125 27.66 -0.83 18.55
C GLY A 125 26.61 -0.05 17.74
N LEU A 126 25.67 0.63 18.41
CA LEU A 126 24.77 1.60 17.77
C LEU A 126 25.42 2.96 17.48
N GLY A 127 26.75 3.03 17.57
CA GLY A 127 27.51 4.25 17.33
C GLY A 127 27.48 4.67 15.85
N ARG A 128 28.01 5.86 15.58
CA ARG A 128 28.18 6.36 14.22
C ARG A 128 29.03 5.40 13.40
N VAL A 129 28.49 4.96 12.26
CA VAL A 129 29.24 4.22 11.24
C VAL A 129 29.84 5.22 10.25
N LYS A 130 31.07 5.01 9.78
CA LYS A 130 31.68 5.92 8.80
C LYS A 130 30.96 5.79 7.46
N SER A 131 30.73 6.91 6.78
CA SER A 131 30.03 6.93 5.49
C SER A 131 30.68 6.02 4.43
N ALA A 132 31.99 5.84 4.44
CA ALA A 132 32.71 4.94 3.52
C ALA A 132 32.47 3.43 3.77
N SER A 133 31.85 3.05 4.90
CA SER A 133 31.46 1.67 5.23
C SER A 133 29.97 1.41 5.10
N LEU A 134 29.17 2.45 4.83
CA LEU A 134 27.84 2.27 4.26
C LEU A 134 28.15 1.92 2.80
N GLY A 135 28.04 0.65 2.43
CA GLY A 135 28.23 0.26 1.03
C GLY A 135 27.30 1.06 0.13
N ASN A 136 27.48 0.95 -1.18
CA ASN A 136 26.39 1.20 -2.13
C ASN A 136 25.31 0.12 -1.87
N GLU A 137 24.69 0.14 -0.70
CA GLU A 137 23.43 -0.55 -0.46
C GLU A 137 22.48 0.12 -1.43
N LYS A 138 22.27 -0.55 -2.58
CA LYS A 138 21.33 -0.16 -3.62
C LYS A 138 20.11 0.37 -2.87
N ARG A 139 19.68 1.60 -3.19
CA ARG A 139 18.35 2.06 -2.80
C ARG A 139 17.40 0.97 -3.29
N SER A 140 16.96 0.08 -2.41
CA SER A 140 15.76 -0.66 -2.73
C SER A 140 14.72 0.45 -2.85
N SER A 141 14.18 0.58 -4.06
CA SER A 141 12.94 1.29 -4.29
C SER A 141 11.78 0.70 -3.47
N ALA A 142 12.00 -0.43 -2.80
CA ALA A 142 11.13 -1.00 -1.79
C ALA A 142 11.01 -0.06 -0.58
N GLY A 143 9.75 0.14 -0.17
CA GLY A 143 9.25 1.15 0.73
C GLY A 143 9.91 1.32 2.09
N HIS A 144 9.60 2.47 2.72
CA HIS A 144 9.92 2.70 4.13
C HIS A 144 8.86 2.06 5.01
N ASP A 145 9.07 0.78 5.30
CA ASP A 145 8.21 0.05 6.19
C ASP A 145 8.34 0.56 7.63
N THR A 146 7.21 0.81 8.26
CA THR A 146 7.11 1.20 9.67
C THR A 146 6.26 0.16 10.38
N LEU A 147 6.69 -0.28 11.57
CA LEU A 147 5.90 -1.18 12.39
C LEU A 147 4.89 -0.37 13.22
N GLY A 148 3.62 -0.45 12.83
CA GLY A 148 2.49 -0.03 13.62
C GLY A 148 1.76 -1.24 14.20
N LEU A 149 1.28 -1.13 15.44
CA LEU A 149 0.54 -2.17 16.14
C LEU A 149 -0.63 -1.56 16.90
N LEU A 150 -1.83 -2.03 16.59
CA LEU A 150 -3.09 -1.65 17.24
C LEU A 150 -3.57 -2.80 18.11
N CYS A 151 -4.09 -2.50 19.29
CA CYS A 151 -4.54 -3.52 20.22
C CYS A 151 -5.80 -3.09 20.96
N LEU A 152 -6.83 -3.93 20.92
CA LEU A 152 -8.04 -3.88 21.77
C LEU A 152 -7.94 -4.99 22.82
N ASP A 153 -7.92 -4.62 24.10
CA ASP A 153 -7.80 -5.58 25.21
C ASP A 153 -9.14 -6.12 25.73
N MET A 154 -9.06 -7.09 26.65
CA MET A 154 -10.24 -7.73 27.26
C MET A 154 -11.12 -6.78 28.08
N THR A 155 -10.62 -5.61 28.45
CA THR A 155 -11.37 -4.59 29.17
C THR A 155 -12.01 -3.56 28.25
N GLY A 156 -11.77 -3.67 26.94
CA GLY A 156 -12.30 -2.75 25.94
C GLY A 156 -11.43 -1.52 25.70
N ASN A 157 -10.20 -1.49 26.25
CA ASN A 157 -9.28 -0.38 25.99
C ASN A 157 -8.52 -0.61 24.70
N ILE A 158 -8.28 0.47 23.98
CA ILE A 158 -7.51 0.47 22.74
C ILE A 158 -6.18 1.20 22.95
N CYS A 159 -5.10 0.60 22.46
CA CYS A 159 -3.77 1.20 22.38
C CYS A 159 -3.27 1.15 20.94
N ALA A 160 -2.57 2.21 20.52
CA ALA A 160 -1.78 2.22 19.30
C ALA A 160 -0.30 2.43 19.64
N GLY A 161 0.59 1.72 18.95
CA GLY A 161 2.03 1.95 19.05
C GLY A 161 2.66 1.87 17.68
N VAL A 162 3.68 2.70 17.45
CA VAL A 162 4.40 2.75 16.18
C VAL A 162 5.89 2.96 16.47
N SER A 163 6.75 2.28 15.71
CA SER A 163 8.21 2.39 15.81
C SER A 163 8.89 2.27 14.44
N THR A 164 9.94 3.07 14.21
CA THR A 164 10.72 3.08 12.98
C THR A 164 12.13 3.64 13.20
N SER A 165 13.07 3.32 12.30
CA SER A 165 14.32 4.05 12.09
C SER A 165 14.15 5.22 11.11
N GLY A 166 12.98 5.35 10.49
CA GLY A 166 12.65 6.35 9.47
C GLY A 166 13.31 6.08 8.13
N ALA A 167 13.22 7.10 7.25
CA ALA A 167 13.72 7.02 5.90
C ALA A 167 15.23 6.73 5.82
N ALA A 168 15.62 5.90 4.85
CA ALA A 168 17.02 5.62 4.52
C ALA A 168 17.78 6.91 4.23
N ASN A 169 18.99 7.04 4.78
CA ASN A 169 19.87 8.18 4.51
C ASN A 169 19.22 9.55 4.74
N LYS A 170 18.22 9.61 5.63
CA LYS A 170 17.51 10.84 6.01
C LYS A 170 18.49 11.91 6.51
N GLU A 171 18.09 13.17 6.39
CA GLU A 171 18.81 14.24 7.06
C GLU A 171 18.81 14.01 8.58
N PRO A 172 19.92 14.28 9.30
CA PRO A 172 19.98 14.11 10.73
C PRO A 172 18.90 14.92 11.44
N GLY A 173 18.15 14.26 12.31
CA GLY A 173 17.01 14.89 12.99
C GLY A 173 15.73 14.98 12.15
N ARG A 174 15.68 14.41 10.94
CA ARG A 174 14.40 14.24 10.20
C ARG A 174 13.49 13.30 10.99
N VAL A 175 12.27 13.77 11.23
CA VAL A 175 11.21 13.04 11.92
C VAL A 175 10.04 12.85 10.97
N GLY A 176 9.60 11.61 10.80
CA GLY A 176 8.44 11.25 9.99
C GLY A 176 7.12 11.30 10.77
N ASP A 177 6.08 10.68 10.23
CA ASP A 177 4.73 10.59 10.81
C ASP A 177 4.66 9.67 12.04
N SER A 178 5.51 8.64 12.09
CA SER A 178 5.39 7.49 12.98
C SER A 178 5.24 7.84 14.46
N ALA A 179 5.96 8.85 14.94
CA ALA A 179 5.94 9.27 16.34
C ALA A 179 4.96 10.43 16.63
N LEU A 180 4.11 10.81 15.67
CA LEU A 180 3.22 11.97 15.75
C LEU A 180 1.74 11.54 15.84
N PRO A 181 1.09 11.77 16.99
CA PRO A 181 -0.34 11.51 17.14
C PRO A 181 -1.17 12.24 16.09
N GLY A 182 -2.09 11.51 15.49
CA GLY A 182 -2.96 11.95 14.41
C GLY A 182 -2.34 11.86 13.02
N ALA A 183 -1.03 11.70 12.91
CA ALA A 183 -0.35 11.33 11.67
C ALA A 183 -0.11 9.82 11.64
N GLY A 184 0.99 9.34 12.22
CA GLY A 184 1.36 7.91 12.19
C GLY A 184 0.54 7.02 13.11
N LEU A 185 -0.07 7.56 14.18
CA LEU A 185 -0.95 6.80 15.08
C LEU A 185 -2.02 7.65 15.73
N TYR A 186 -3.17 7.06 16.04
CA TYR A 186 -4.15 7.66 16.93
C TYR A 186 -5.01 6.58 17.59
N ALA A 187 -5.35 6.73 18.87
CA ALA A 187 -6.19 5.79 19.60
C ALA A 187 -7.18 6.50 20.52
N ASP A 188 -8.44 6.05 20.48
CA ASP A 188 -9.53 6.47 21.36
C ASP A 188 -10.35 5.22 21.73
N SER A 189 -10.37 4.84 23.01
CA SER A 189 -11.05 3.61 23.46
C SER A 189 -12.58 3.69 23.32
N GLU A 190 -13.16 4.88 23.18
CA GLU A 190 -14.58 5.04 22.94
C GLU A 190 -14.96 4.85 21.45
N ILE A 191 -13.97 4.83 20.55
CA ILE A 191 -14.16 4.88 19.10
C ILE A 191 -13.39 3.76 18.40
N GLY A 192 -12.06 3.88 18.37
CA GLY A 192 -11.17 3.06 17.57
C GLY A 192 -9.73 3.59 17.58
N ALA A 193 -8.85 2.91 16.84
CA ALA A 193 -7.49 3.36 16.59
C ALA A 193 -7.09 3.13 15.13
N ALA A 194 -6.10 3.89 14.69
CA ALA A 194 -5.49 3.74 13.38
C ALA A 194 -3.98 4.01 13.45
N CYS A 195 -3.21 3.40 12.56
CA CYS A 195 -1.80 3.74 12.34
C CYS A 195 -1.41 3.66 10.87
N CYS A 196 -0.34 4.35 10.52
CA CYS A 196 0.15 4.51 9.15
C CYS A 196 1.59 4.01 8.97
N SER A 197 1.93 3.71 7.72
CA SER A 197 3.28 3.43 7.23
C SER A 197 3.44 3.99 5.82
N GLY A 198 4.67 4.26 5.39
CA GLY A 198 4.98 4.76 4.04
C GLY A 198 5.79 6.06 4.06
N ASP A 199 5.57 6.94 3.08
CA ASP A 199 6.25 8.24 3.02
C ASP A 199 5.75 9.18 4.13
N GLY A 200 6.49 9.21 5.24
CA GLY A 200 6.15 10.02 6.40
C GLY A 200 6.01 11.52 6.13
N ASP A 201 6.73 12.10 5.16
CA ASP A 201 6.63 13.53 4.85
C ASP A 201 5.33 13.84 4.11
N GLU A 202 4.84 12.92 3.29
CA GLU A 202 3.53 13.01 2.63
C GLU A 202 2.37 12.71 3.60
N ILE A 203 2.51 11.68 4.44
CA ILE A 203 1.52 11.30 5.46
C ILE A 203 1.23 12.46 6.42
N LEU A 204 2.28 13.19 6.84
CA LEU A 204 2.18 14.30 7.79
C LEU A 204 1.22 15.41 7.34
N LYS A 205 1.12 15.65 6.03
CA LYS A 205 0.29 16.72 5.45
C LYS A 205 -1.22 16.48 5.66
N HIS A 206 -1.61 15.27 6.07
CA HIS A 206 -3.00 14.83 5.98
C HIS A 206 -3.62 14.39 7.30
N CYS A 207 -2.82 14.22 8.37
CA CYS A 207 -3.27 13.69 9.66
C CYS A 207 -4.21 12.46 9.52
N PRO A 208 -3.80 11.42 8.79
CA PRO A 208 -4.72 10.37 8.35
C PRO A 208 -5.23 9.47 9.48
N SER A 209 -4.40 9.09 10.46
CA SER A 209 -4.87 8.25 11.57
C SER A 209 -5.96 8.94 12.41
N TYR A 210 -5.82 10.25 12.67
CA TYR A 210 -6.87 11.02 13.34
C TYR A 210 -8.15 11.08 12.50
N ARG A 211 -8.03 11.29 11.19
CA ARG A 211 -9.18 11.34 10.27
C ARG A 211 -9.92 10.01 10.19
N VAL A 212 -9.21 8.88 10.17
CA VAL A 212 -9.85 7.55 10.18
C VAL A 212 -10.65 7.34 11.45
N VAL A 213 -10.05 7.62 12.62
CA VAL A 213 -10.78 7.51 13.90
C VAL A 213 -11.96 8.49 13.94
N GLY A 214 -11.81 9.69 13.37
CA GLY A 214 -12.90 10.65 13.19
C GLY A 214 -14.06 10.11 12.35
N HIS A 215 -13.78 9.44 11.23
CA HIS A 215 -14.81 8.82 10.40
C HIS A 215 -15.47 7.61 11.07
N ILE A 216 -14.71 6.81 11.85
CA ILE A 216 -15.29 5.75 12.67
C ILE A 216 -16.26 6.34 13.71
N LYS A 217 -15.91 7.50 14.30
CA LYS A 217 -16.80 8.24 15.21
C LYS A 217 -18.09 8.68 14.54
N GLU A 218 -18.02 9.07 13.26
CA GLU A 218 -19.17 9.49 12.45
C GLU A 218 -20.05 8.31 12.00
N GLY A 219 -19.63 7.07 12.26
CA GLY A 219 -20.42 5.86 12.04
C GLY A 219 -19.93 4.97 10.90
N LEU A 220 -18.83 5.33 10.23
CA LEU A 220 -18.21 4.45 9.23
C LEU A 220 -17.58 3.24 9.93
N ASN A 221 -17.57 2.09 9.26
CA ASN A 221 -16.75 0.98 9.73
C ASN A 221 -15.25 1.27 9.41
N PRO A 222 -14.30 0.56 10.05
CA PRO A 222 -12.87 0.81 9.85
C PRO A 222 -12.40 0.72 8.40
N GLN A 223 -12.94 -0.22 7.60
CA GLN A 223 -12.56 -0.40 6.20
C GLN A 223 -12.96 0.82 5.37
N ASP A 224 -14.23 1.24 5.47
CA ASP A 224 -14.74 2.41 4.75
C ASP A 224 -14.05 3.70 5.19
N ALA A 225 -13.71 3.82 6.49
CA ALA A 225 -12.98 4.96 7.02
C ALA A 225 -11.55 5.04 6.44
N CYS A 226 -10.83 3.92 6.39
CA CYS A 226 -9.51 3.84 5.76
C CYS A 226 -9.58 4.20 4.28
N THR A 227 -10.47 3.55 3.52
CA THR A 227 -10.67 3.83 2.09
C THR A 227 -11.00 5.30 1.86
N ARG A 228 -11.91 5.87 2.66
CA ARG A 228 -12.30 7.29 2.53
C ARG A 228 -11.12 8.24 2.69
N VAL A 229 -10.27 8.02 3.70
CA VAL A 229 -9.10 8.88 3.94
C VAL A 229 -8.11 8.78 2.79
N VAL A 230 -7.81 7.57 2.32
CA VAL A 230 -6.92 7.34 1.19
C VAL A 230 -7.45 8.00 -0.09
N THR A 231 -8.71 7.75 -0.45
CA THR A 231 -9.35 8.38 -1.62
C THR A 231 -9.32 9.91 -1.54
N ASP A 232 -9.56 10.49 -0.35
CA ASP A 232 -9.48 11.94 -0.16
C ASP A 232 -8.07 12.50 -0.35
N ILE A 233 -7.03 11.76 0.04
CA ILE A 233 -5.62 12.13 -0.17
C ILE A 233 -5.29 12.07 -1.66
N LEU A 234 -5.62 10.96 -2.33
CA LEU A 234 -5.40 10.76 -3.76
C LEU A 234 -6.09 11.84 -4.60
N ARG A 235 -7.33 12.19 -4.27
CA ARG A 235 -8.09 13.26 -4.96
C ARG A 235 -7.39 14.62 -4.87
N ARG A 236 -6.78 14.97 -3.73
CA ARG A 236 -6.05 16.24 -3.57
C ARG A 236 -4.80 16.31 -4.43
N LYS A 237 -4.20 15.15 -4.74
CA LYS A 237 -2.99 15.04 -5.56
C LYS A 237 -3.26 15.13 -7.06
N LYS A 238 -4.52 15.12 -7.52
CA LYS A 238 -4.92 15.33 -8.93
C LYS A 238 -4.11 14.48 -9.94
N GLY A 239 -3.77 13.24 -9.61
CA GLY A 239 -2.98 12.37 -10.50
C GLY A 239 -1.46 12.65 -10.52
N GLN A 240 -0.92 13.40 -9.56
CA GLN A 240 0.53 13.41 -9.29
C GLN A 240 1.00 12.03 -8.84
N SER A 241 2.33 11.80 -8.91
CA SER A 241 3.02 10.60 -8.41
C SER A 241 2.39 10.12 -7.09
N ILE A 242 1.91 8.88 -7.13
CA ILE A 242 1.37 8.18 -5.97
C ILE A 242 2.56 7.88 -5.08
N PHE A 243 2.46 8.26 -3.81
CA PHE A 243 3.43 7.89 -2.79
C PHE A 243 2.92 6.69 -2.03
N GLU A 244 3.84 5.93 -1.47
CA GLU A 244 3.51 4.77 -0.66
C GLU A 244 2.86 5.20 0.65
N MET A 245 1.68 4.65 0.93
CA MET A 245 1.00 4.82 2.20
C MET A 245 0.13 3.61 2.50
N VAL A 246 0.29 3.03 3.68
CA VAL A 246 -0.64 2.06 4.26
C VAL A 246 -1.31 2.72 5.47
N ILE A 247 -2.60 2.47 5.64
CA ILE A 247 -3.31 2.76 6.89
C ILE A 247 -4.09 1.52 7.33
N ILE A 248 -3.96 1.16 8.59
CA ILE A 248 -4.78 0.12 9.23
C ILE A 248 -5.57 0.74 10.37
N ALA A 249 -6.73 0.15 10.69
CA ALA A 249 -7.60 0.60 11.75
C ALA A 249 -8.35 -0.54 12.43
N VAL A 250 -8.74 -0.29 13.68
CA VAL A 250 -9.60 -1.16 14.50
C VAL A 250 -10.63 -0.32 15.24
N ASP A 251 -11.88 -0.80 15.37
CA ASP A 251 -12.89 -0.16 16.22
C ASP A 251 -13.10 -0.88 17.56
N LYS A 252 -13.88 -0.28 18.46
CA LYS A 252 -14.26 -0.90 19.74
C LYS A 252 -15.10 -2.18 19.63
N LYS A 253 -15.60 -2.51 18.44
CA LYS A 253 -16.33 -3.76 18.16
C LYS A 253 -15.41 -4.86 17.61
N ALA A 254 -14.10 -4.60 17.56
CA ALA A 254 -13.07 -5.45 16.96
C ALA A 254 -13.25 -5.66 15.45
N GLN A 255 -13.89 -4.72 14.75
CA GLN A 255 -13.84 -4.67 13.29
C GLN A 255 -12.50 -4.08 12.87
N VAL A 256 -11.95 -4.57 11.77
CA VAL A 256 -10.65 -4.14 11.23
C VAL A 256 -10.85 -3.60 9.82
N GLY A 257 -9.94 -2.73 9.41
CA GLY A 257 -9.92 -2.21 8.05
C GLY A 257 -8.55 -1.74 7.66
N ALA A 258 -8.24 -1.78 6.38
CA ALA A 258 -6.98 -1.33 5.83
C ALA A 258 -7.19 -0.70 4.45
N ALA A 259 -6.41 0.31 4.12
CA ALA A 259 -6.34 0.85 2.77
C ALA A 259 -4.92 1.28 2.48
N ASN A 260 -4.57 1.40 1.21
CA ASN A 260 -3.26 1.84 0.80
C ASN A 260 -3.33 2.78 -0.42
N ALA A 261 -2.26 3.56 -0.61
CA ALA A 261 -1.95 4.28 -1.83
C ALA A 261 -0.54 3.88 -2.26
N GLY A 262 -0.37 3.55 -3.54
CA GLY A 262 0.91 3.12 -4.11
C GLY A 262 0.73 1.97 -5.09
N VAL A 263 1.71 1.75 -5.96
CA VAL A 263 1.83 0.48 -6.70
C VAL A 263 2.54 -0.49 -5.77
N TYR A 264 1.79 -1.45 -5.24
CA TYR A 264 2.38 -2.63 -4.61
C TYR A 264 2.56 -3.66 -5.72
N HIS A 265 3.79 -3.99 -6.04
CA HIS A 265 4.07 -5.29 -6.65
C HIS A 265 3.92 -6.30 -5.51
N TRP A 266 2.75 -6.92 -5.39
CA TRP A 266 2.67 -8.17 -4.65
C TRP A 266 3.53 -9.16 -5.43
N THR A 267 4.65 -9.61 -4.86
CA THR A 267 5.17 -10.92 -5.23
C THR A 267 4.33 -11.90 -4.43
N ASP A 268 3.15 -12.20 -4.97
CA ASP A 268 2.50 -13.46 -4.69
C ASP A 268 3.44 -14.54 -5.25
N ASP A 269 3.91 -15.47 -4.41
CA ASP A 269 4.44 -16.75 -4.90
C ASP A 269 3.25 -17.57 -5.45
N VAL A 270 2.54 -17.03 -6.44
CA VAL A 270 1.49 -17.72 -7.19
C VAL A 270 2.20 -18.28 -8.42
N THR A 271 2.22 -19.60 -8.47
CA THR A 271 2.73 -20.37 -9.60
C THR A 271 1.98 -19.98 -10.86
N GLU A 272 2.71 -19.68 -11.94
CA GLU A 272 2.26 -19.24 -13.29
C GLU A 272 1.08 -20.05 -13.89
N GLU A 273 0.71 -21.19 -13.29
CA GLU A 273 -0.42 -22.02 -13.72
C GLU A 273 -1.80 -21.44 -13.34
N GLU A 274 -1.93 -20.54 -12.34
CA GLU A 274 -3.24 -19.96 -11.96
C GLU A 274 -3.60 -18.69 -12.76
N GLU A 275 -2.61 -17.95 -13.30
CA GLU A 275 -2.85 -16.74 -14.11
C GLU A 275 -3.36 -17.07 -15.53
N GLU A 276 -2.92 -18.19 -16.12
CA GLU A 276 -3.44 -18.64 -17.43
C GLU A 276 -4.90 -19.13 -17.32
N GLU A 277 -5.31 -19.72 -16.19
CA GLU A 277 -6.70 -20.14 -15.96
C GLU A 277 -7.64 -18.93 -15.71
N GLU A 278 -7.18 -17.89 -15.00
CA GLU A 278 -7.97 -16.66 -14.79
C GLU A 278 -8.09 -15.80 -16.08
N GLU A 279 -7.03 -15.73 -16.91
CA GLU A 279 -7.10 -15.03 -18.21
C GLU A 279 -8.02 -15.76 -19.22
N GLU A 280 -8.04 -17.10 -19.22
CA GLU A 280 -8.98 -17.88 -20.05
C GLU A 280 -10.45 -17.72 -19.58
N GLU A 281 -10.70 -17.68 -18.26
CA GLU A 281 -12.05 -17.43 -17.72
C GLU A 281 -12.54 -15.99 -18.02
N GLU A 282 -11.68 -14.97 -17.96
CA GLU A 282 -12.04 -13.59 -18.32
C GLU A 282 -12.32 -13.42 -19.83
N GLU A 283 -11.57 -14.11 -20.71
CA GLU A 283 -11.82 -14.08 -22.16
C GLU A 283 -13.14 -14.80 -22.53
N GLU A 284 -13.50 -15.89 -21.85
CA GLU A 284 -14.80 -16.57 -22.05
C GLU A 284 -15.98 -15.71 -21.57
N GLU A 285 -15.86 -15.00 -20.44
CA GLU A 285 -16.91 -14.07 -19.95
C GLU A 285 -17.11 -12.86 -20.90
N GLU A 286 -16.04 -12.29 -21.46
CA GLU A 286 -16.15 -11.20 -22.45
C GLU A 286 -16.82 -11.65 -23.77
N GLU A 287 -16.57 -12.89 -24.23
CA GLU A 287 -17.22 -13.43 -25.43
C GLU A 287 -18.72 -13.70 -25.21
N GLU A 288 -19.13 -14.20 -24.03
CA GLU A 288 -20.55 -14.39 -23.70
C GLU A 288 -21.31 -13.06 -23.62
N GLU A 289 -20.71 -12.00 -23.04
CA GLU A 289 -21.33 -10.67 -23.01
C GLU A 289 -21.50 -10.05 -24.41
N GLU A 290 -20.54 -10.25 -25.33
CA GLU A 290 -20.66 -9.77 -26.72
C GLU A 290 -21.78 -10.51 -27.49
N GLU A 291 -21.96 -11.82 -27.28
CA GLU A 291 -23.04 -12.60 -27.90
C GLU A 291 -24.43 -12.19 -27.37
N GLU A 292 -24.57 -11.94 -26.07
CA GLU A 292 -25.84 -11.47 -25.48
C GLU A 292 -26.24 -10.08 -26.02
N GLU A 293 -25.28 -9.17 -26.19
CA GLU A 293 -25.51 -7.85 -26.79
C GLU A 293 -25.96 -7.95 -28.26
N GLU A 294 -25.35 -8.83 -29.06
CA GLU A 294 -25.76 -9.07 -30.45
C GLU A 294 -27.18 -9.64 -30.53
N GLU A 295 -27.53 -10.60 -29.67
CA GLU A 295 -28.88 -11.13 -29.59
C GLU A 295 -29.91 -10.04 -29.21
N GLU A 296 -29.57 -9.14 -28.28
CA GLU A 296 -30.46 -8.05 -27.88
C GLU A 296 -30.68 -7.05 -29.04
N LYS A 297 -29.62 -6.73 -29.79
CA LYS A 297 -29.71 -5.89 -31.00
C LYS A 297 -30.56 -6.55 -32.09
N GLU A 298 -30.43 -7.86 -32.30
CA GLU A 298 -31.24 -8.60 -33.26
C GLU A 298 -32.72 -8.65 -32.84
N LYS A 299 -33.00 -8.81 -31.54
CA LYS A 299 -34.36 -8.75 -30.96
C LYS A 299 -34.98 -7.36 -31.17
N LYS A 300 -34.23 -6.27 -30.94
CA LYS A 300 -34.67 -4.89 -31.20
C LYS A 300 -34.98 -4.66 -32.68
N ARG A 301 -34.12 -5.13 -33.60
CA ARG A 301 -34.35 -5.06 -35.06
C ARG A 301 -35.61 -5.83 -35.49
N LYS A 302 -35.83 -7.03 -34.93
CA LYS A 302 -37.06 -7.83 -35.18
C LYS A 302 -38.32 -7.16 -34.62
N GLN A 303 -38.21 -6.45 -33.49
CA GLN A 303 -39.32 -5.71 -32.89
C GLN A 303 -39.68 -4.46 -33.70
N LYS A 304 -38.69 -3.63 -34.09
CA LYS A 304 -38.88 -2.49 -35.01
C LYS A 304 -39.55 -2.96 -36.32
N LYS A 305 -39.09 -4.07 -36.93
CA LYS A 305 -39.74 -4.64 -38.14
C LYS A 305 -41.18 -5.10 -37.93
N LYS A 306 -41.52 -5.66 -36.76
CA LYS A 306 -42.90 -6.04 -36.42
C LYS A 306 -43.81 -4.82 -36.20
N GLU A 307 -43.28 -3.75 -35.60
CA GLU A 307 -43.99 -2.49 -35.42
C GLU A 307 -44.22 -1.78 -36.74
N LYS A 308 -43.21 -1.68 -37.63
CA LYS A 308 -43.37 -1.20 -39.02
C LYS A 308 -44.44 -1.99 -39.77
N LYS A 309 -44.47 -3.32 -39.65
CA LYS A 309 -45.48 -4.18 -40.29
C LYS A 309 -46.89 -3.98 -39.70
N LYS A 310 -47.01 -3.69 -38.39
CA LYS A 310 -48.27 -3.36 -37.72
C LYS A 310 -48.78 -1.97 -38.09
N LYS A 311 -47.89 -0.97 -38.19
CA LYS A 311 -48.20 0.37 -38.72
C LYS A 311 -48.69 0.26 -40.17
N LYS A 312 -48.01 -0.52 -41.02
CA LYS A 312 -48.42 -0.76 -42.41
C LYS A 312 -49.78 -1.45 -42.53
N MET A 313 -50.08 -2.45 -41.69
CA MET A 313 -51.42 -3.08 -41.68
C MET A 313 -52.51 -2.17 -41.11
N LYS A 314 -52.17 -1.22 -40.23
CA LYS A 314 -53.09 -0.18 -39.77
C LYS A 314 -53.32 0.89 -40.84
N LYS A 315 -52.29 1.26 -41.61
CA LYS A 315 -52.38 2.15 -42.77
C LYS A 315 -53.27 1.52 -43.86
N GLU A 316 -53.12 0.22 -44.13
CA GLU A 316 -54.01 -0.55 -45.02
C GLU A 316 -55.45 -0.73 -44.49
N GLU A 317 -55.70 -0.56 -43.18
CA GLU A 317 -57.07 -0.51 -42.59
C GLU A 317 -57.64 0.93 -42.49
N GLU A 318 -56.78 1.96 -42.49
CA GLU A 318 -57.16 3.39 -42.47
C GLU A 318 -57.29 3.99 -43.89
N GLU A 319 -56.76 3.34 -44.93
CA GLU A 319 -56.94 3.69 -46.36
C GLU A 319 -58.41 3.56 -46.89
N GLU A 320 -59.38 3.18 -46.05
CA GLU A 320 -60.81 3.31 -46.38
C GLU A 320 -61.49 4.59 -45.84
N GLU A 321 -60.80 5.45 -45.08
CA GLU A 321 -61.34 6.76 -44.67
C GLU A 321 -60.32 7.92 -44.79
N ASN A 322 -60.37 8.55 -45.96
CA ASN A 322 -59.92 9.91 -46.33
C ASN A 322 -58.55 10.04 -47.03
N GLU A 323 -58.67 10.19 -48.36
CA GLU A 323 -57.75 10.99 -49.19
C GLU A 323 -57.66 12.43 -48.65
N GLU A 324 -56.47 13.01 -48.76
CA GLU A 324 -56.05 14.39 -48.42
C GLU A 324 -55.44 14.64 -47.03
N GLU A 325 -54.51 13.77 -46.58
CA GLU A 325 -53.42 14.20 -45.67
C GLU A 325 -52.10 13.41 -45.85
N GLU A 326 -51.90 12.69 -46.97
CA GLU A 326 -50.83 11.68 -47.11
C GLU A 326 -49.50 12.13 -47.74
N GLU A 327 -49.37 13.33 -48.33
CA GLU A 327 -48.10 13.74 -48.97
C GLU A 327 -47.08 14.42 -48.03
N LYS A 328 -47.37 14.57 -46.73
CA LYS A 328 -46.45 15.20 -45.75
C LYS A 328 -45.91 14.26 -44.68
N GLU A 329 -46.66 13.21 -44.32
CA GLU A 329 -46.19 12.22 -43.35
C GLU A 329 -45.25 11.19 -43.98
N GLU A 330 -45.29 10.96 -45.30
CA GLU A 330 -44.33 10.08 -45.98
C GLU A 330 -42.95 10.72 -46.19
N GLU A 331 -42.87 12.03 -46.40
CA GLU A 331 -41.57 12.74 -46.47
C GLU A 331 -40.91 12.87 -45.08
N GLU A 332 -41.68 13.07 -44.00
CA GLU A 332 -41.14 13.11 -42.63
C GLU A 332 -40.72 11.72 -42.11
N GLU A 333 -41.42 10.63 -42.47
CA GLU A 333 -40.98 9.27 -42.10
C GLU A 333 -39.77 8.78 -42.93
N GLU A 334 -39.57 9.25 -44.17
CA GLU A 334 -38.35 8.94 -44.95
C GLU A 334 -37.12 9.74 -44.44
N GLU A 335 -37.28 11.00 -44.05
CA GLU A 335 -36.19 11.80 -43.44
C GLU A 335 -35.76 11.24 -42.06
N GLU A 336 -36.69 10.79 -41.22
CA GLU A 336 -36.35 10.15 -39.93
C GLU A 336 -35.65 8.78 -40.11
N GLU A 337 -35.96 8.04 -41.18
CA GLU A 337 -35.28 6.77 -41.49
C GLU A 337 -33.85 6.99 -42.02
N GLU A 338 -33.61 8.05 -42.80
CA GLU A 338 -32.24 8.41 -43.25
C GLU A 338 -31.37 8.92 -42.09
N GLU A 339 -31.92 9.72 -41.16
CA GLU A 339 -31.18 10.17 -39.97
C GLU A 339 -30.82 9.01 -39.01
N GLU A 340 -31.72 8.03 -38.78
CA GLU A 340 -31.40 6.84 -37.97
C GLU A 340 -30.31 5.96 -38.63
N GLU A 341 -30.29 5.84 -39.97
CA GLU A 341 -29.26 5.08 -40.68
C GLU A 341 -27.88 5.78 -40.65
N GLU A 342 -27.85 7.12 -40.76
CA GLU A 342 -26.60 7.89 -40.61
C GLU A 342 -26.03 7.81 -39.18
N GLU A 343 -26.87 7.86 -38.14
CA GLU A 343 -26.42 7.68 -36.74
C GLU A 343 -25.88 6.26 -36.48
N GLU A 344 -26.48 5.22 -37.05
CA GLU A 344 -25.96 3.84 -36.95
C GLU A 344 -24.59 3.69 -37.66
N GLU A 345 -24.39 4.31 -38.83
CA GLU A 345 -23.10 4.29 -39.53
C GLU A 345 -22.01 5.08 -38.78
N GLU A 346 -22.33 6.23 -38.18
CA GLU A 346 -21.37 7.00 -37.37
C GLU A 346 -20.94 6.23 -36.11
N GLU A 347 -21.87 5.54 -35.43
CA GLU A 347 -21.55 4.68 -34.28
C GLU A 347 -20.64 3.50 -34.68
N GLU A 348 -20.88 2.87 -35.83
CA GLU A 348 -20.02 1.79 -36.34
C GLU A 348 -18.61 2.30 -36.67
N GLU A 349 -18.50 3.48 -37.31
CA GLU A 349 -17.19 4.10 -37.56
C GLU A 349 -16.44 4.43 -36.27
N GLU A 350 -17.13 4.93 -35.23
CA GLU A 350 -16.50 5.24 -33.94
C GLU A 350 -16.03 3.97 -33.22
N LYS A 351 -16.82 2.89 -33.26
CA LYS A 351 -16.45 1.57 -32.70
C LYS A 351 -15.26 0.97 -33.45
N GLU A 352 -15.22 1.08 -34.78
CA GLU A 352 -14.09 0.60 -35.59
C GLU A 352 -12.80 1.40 -35.30
N LYS A 353 -12.91 2.73 -35.10
CA LYS A 353 -11.79 3.59 -34.67
C LYS A 353 -11.28 3.18 -33.28
N LYS A 354 -12.17 2.92 -32.31
CA LYS A 354 -11.81 2.43 -30.97
C LYS A 354 -11.13 1.05 -31.03
N ARG A 355 -11.62 0.11 -31.85
CA ARG A 355 -11.00 -1.22 -32.07
C ARG A 355 -9.60 -1.08 -32.68
N LYS A 356 -9.41 -0.22 -33.68
CA LYS A 356 -8.09 0.06 -34.29
C LYS A 356 -7.13 0.71 -33.29
N GLN A 357 -7.61 1.57 -32.39
CA GLN A 357 -6.80 2.20 -31.35
C GLN A 357 -6.38 1.18 -30.27
N LYS A 358 -7.31 0.37 -29.76
CA LYS A 358 -7.00 -0.73 -28.82
C LYS A 358 -6.00 -1.72 -29.41
N LYS A 359 -6.14 -2.12 -30.69
CA LYS A 359 -5.17 -3.01 -31.36
C LYS A 359 -3.78 -2.37 -31.50
N LYS A 360 -3.70 -1.06 -31.75
CA LYS A 360 -2.41 -0.34 -31.78
C LYS A 360 -1.77 -0.25 -30.39
N GLU A 361 -2.56 -0.03 -29.35
CA GLU A 361 -2.07 0.01 -27.96
C GLU A 361 -1.61 -1.38 -27.48
N LYS A 362 -2.39 -2.45 -27.73
CA LYS A 362 -1.98 -3.84 -27.45
C LYS A 362 -0.68 -4.19 -28.18
N LYS A 363 -0.55 -3.83 -29.47
CA LYS A 363 0.69 -4.07 -30.24
C LYS A 363 1.89 -3.27 -29.71
N LYS A 364 1.66 -2.03 -29.23
CA LYS A 364 2.71 -1.20 -28.64
C LYS A 364 3.15 -1.71 -27.26
N LYS A 365 2.23 -2.23 -26.45
CA LYS A 365 2.55 -2.90 -25.19
C LYS A 365 3.36 -4.18 -25.45
N LYS A 366 2.95 -5.00 -26.42
CA LYS A 366 3.67 -6.23 -26.78
C LYS A 366 5.11 -5.96 -27.24
N MET A 367 5.32 -4.99 -28.14
CA MET A 367 6.68 -4.62 -28.55
C MET A 367 7.54 -4.08 -27.40
N LYS A 368 6.93 -3.36 -26.44
CA LYS A 368 7.65 -2.85 -25.27
C LYS A 368 8.05 -3.95 -24.28
N LYS A 369 7.20 -4.99 -24.16
CA LYS A 369 7.50 -6.19 -23.36
C LYS A 369 8.62 -7.01 -24.01
N GLU A 370 8.56 -7.21 -25.33
CA GLU A 370 9.63 -7.88 -26.09
C GLU A 370 10.97 -7.11 -26.02
N GLU A 371 10.96 -5.77 -26.05
CA GLU A 371 12.17 -4.95 -25.84
C GLU A 371 12.71 -5.04 -24.40
N GLU A 372 11.83 -5.12 -23.39
CA GLU A 372 12.25 -5.27 -21.98
C GLU A 372 12.83 -6.67 -21.70
N GLU A 373 12.27 -7.73 -22.29
CA GLU A 373 12.79 -9.11 -22.19
C GLU A 373 14.15 -9.25 -22.90
N GLU A 374 14.36 -8.62 -24.06
CA GLU A 374 15.68 -8.60 -24.73
C GLU A 374 16.74 -7.82 -23.91
N GLU A 375 16.37 -6.72 -23.24
CA GLU A 375 17.28 -5.98 -22.35
C GLU A 375 17.66 -6.78 -21.10
N GLU A 376 16.72 -7.55 -20.50
CA GLU A 376 17.00 -8.42 -19.36
C GLU A 376 17.91 -9.61 -19.74
N GLU A 377 17.71 -10.24 -20.90
CA GLU A 377 18.59 -11.31 -21.39
C GLU A 377 20.02 -10.80 -21.65
N GLU A 378 20.18 -9.59 -22.21
CA GLU A 378 21.51 -8.97 -22.40
C GLU A 378 22.20 -8.65 -21.05
N GLU A 379 21.45 -8.19 -20.04
CA GLU A 379 22.00 -7.93 -18.70
C GLU A 379 22.43 -9.24 -17.98
N GLU A 380 21.67 -10.33 -18.12
CA GLU A 380 22.05 -11.63 -17.57
C GLU A 380 23.31 -12.21 -18.23
N GLU A 381 23.45 -12.08 -19.56
CA GLU A 381 24.67 -12.50 -20.27
C GLU A 381 25.90 -11.69 -19.81
N GLU A 382 25.76 -10.37 -19.59
CA GLU A 382 26.86 -9.54 -19.06
C GLU A 382 27.24 -9.92 -17.62
N GLU A 383 26.27 -10.22 -16.75
CA GLU A 383 26.54 -10.67 -15.39
C GLU A 383 27.24 -12.04 -15.36
N GLU A 384 26.85 -12.98 -16.22
CA GLU A 384 27.52 -14.28 -16.34
C GLU A 384 28.98 -14.13 -16.83
N GLU A 385 29.23 -13.26 -17.82
CA GLU A 385 30.59 -12.97 -18.27
C GLU A 385 31.46 -12.36 -17.15
N GLU A 386 30.91 -11.44 -16.37
CA GLU A 386 31.64 -10.81 -15.26
C GLU A 386 31.96 -11.83 -14.15
N GLN A 387 31.02 -12.71 -13.82
CA GLN A 387 31.25 -13.79 -12.86
C GLN A 387 32.32 -14.77 -13.33
N GLN A 388 32.33 -15.14 -14.62
CA GLN A 388 33.38 -15.98 -15.20
C GLN A 388 34.75 -15.32 -15.16
N GLN A 389 34.84 -14.01 -15.44
CA GLN A 389 36.10 -13.26 -15.33
C GLN A 389 36.60 -13.19 -13.88
N GLN A 390 35.72 -12.97 -12.91
CA GLN A 390 36.08 -12.97 -11.49
C GLN A 390 36.59 -14.34 -11.02
N GLN A 391 35.94 -15.44 -11.44
CA GLN A 391 36.42 -16.79 -11.14
C GLN A 391 37.80 -17.07 -11.74
N GLN A 392 38.05 -16.66 -13.00
CA GLN A 392 39.37 -16.81 -13.62
C GLN A 392 40.45 -16.02 -12.87
N GLN A 393 40.16 -14.79 -12.44
CA GLN A 393 41.10 -13.99 -11.64
C GLN A 393 41.40 -14.65 -10.29
N GLN A 394 40.39 -15.19 -9.60
CA GLN A 394 40.61 -15.91 -8.34
C GLN A 394 41.48 -17.16 -8.54
N GLN A 395 41.25 -17.93 -9.60
CA GLN A 395 42.08 -19.10 -9.92
C GLN A 395 43.54 -18.70 -10.22
N GLN A 396 43.78 -17.63 -10.96
CA GLN A 396 45.13 -17.11 -11.22
C GLN A 396 45.82 -16.66 -9.94
N GLN A 397 45.11 -15.98 -9.04
CA GLN A 397 45.67 -15.57 -7.74
C GLN A 397 46.03 -16.77 -6.87
N GLN A 398 45.19 -17.80 -6.82
CA GLN A 398 45.48 -19.04 -6.10
C GLN A 398 46.72 -19.76 -6.67
N GLN A 399 46.85 -19.84 -7.99
CA GLN A 399 48.04 -20.42 -8.63
C GLN A 399 49.31 -19.63 -8.32
N GLN A 400 49.25 -18.29 -8.34
CA GLN A 400 50.39 -17.45 -7.94
C GLN A 400 50.78 -17.66 -6.48
N GLN A 401 49.80 -17.75 -5.57
CA GLN A 401 50.07 -18.03 -4.15
C GLN A 401 50.73 -19.39 -3.95
N GLN A 402 50.28 -20.43 -4.67
CA GLN A 402 50.90 -21.76 -4.62
C GLN A 402 52.34 -21.74 -5.16
N GLN A 403 52.62 -21.02 -6.25
CA GLN A 403 53.98 -20.87 -6.77
C GLN A 403 54.90 -20.12 -5.81
N ILE A 404 54.39 -19.11 -5.11
CA ILE A 404 55.13 -18.37 -4.08
C ILE A 404 55.47 -19.30 -2.91
N GLN A 405 54.52 -20.10 -2.44
CA GLN A 405 54.74 -21.07 -1.36
C GLN A 405 55.78 -22.14 -1.75
N GLN A 406 55.75 -22.62 -3.00
CA GLN A 406 56.74 -23.59 -3.50
C GLN A 406 58.15 -23.01 -3.62
N LYS A 407 58.30 -21.69 -3.86
CA LYS A 407 59.61 -21.03 -3.88
C LYS A 407 60.17 -20.70 -2.50
N GLN A 408 59.34 -20.77 -1.46
CA GLN A 408 59.75 -20.53 -0.06
C GLN A 408 60.16 -21.81 0.69
N GLN A 409 59.90 -22.98 0.10
CA GLN A 409 60.46 -24.28 0.52
C GLN A 409 61.73 -24.59 -0.26
#